data_AF-A0A5C8NUI7-F1
#
_entry.id   AF-A0A5C8NUI7-F1
#
_cell.length_a   1.000
_cell.length_b   1.000
_cell.length_c   1.000
_cell.angle_alpha   90.00
_cell.angle_beta   90.00
_cell.angle_gamma   90.00
#
_symmetry.space_group_name_H-M   'P 1'
#
loop_
_entity.id
_entity.type
_entity.pdbx_description
1 polymer ?
#
loop_
_entity_poly.entity_id
_entity_poly.type
_entity_poly.pdbx_seq_one_letter_code
_entity_poly.pdbx_strand_id
1 'polypeptide(L)'
;MSNAVQASPHAGGNAAARPLLSLAGVHTHIGAYHILHGVDLEVPAGQTTLLLGRNGAGKTTTLRTIMGLWQASAGGIAFDGDDISKLPTPEISQRGIAYVPENMGIFGELTVRENMVLAARGARREADIDAARLRWIFGLFPAMQKFWNHPAGLLSGGQKQMLAVSRAIVEPRKLILIDEPSKGLAPSIIRNMLSAFRELKADGATILLVEQNFAFASQLGDTVAVMDDGRVVHRGAMAELAEDEALQSRLLGLSLGAHQ
;
A
#
# COMPACT_ATOMS: atom_id res chain seq x y z
N MET A 1 -17.32 37.90 -44.10
CA MET A 1 -18.28 36.87 -43.65
C MET A 1 -17.52 35.54 -43.70
N SER A 2 -16.77 35.16 -42.66
CA SER A 2 -17.21 34.38 -41.48
C SER A 2 -18.00 33.12 -41.90
N ASN A 3 -17.65 31.87 -41.58
CA ASN A 3 -16.78 31.33 -40.54
C ASN A 3 -16.31 29.92 -40.94
N ALA A 4 -15.10 29.56 -40.53
CA ALA A 4 -14.55 28.21 -40.64
C ALA A 4 -15.23 27.26 -39.65
N VAL A 5 -15.50 26.02 -40.09
CA VAL A 5 -15.99 24.93 -39.25
C VAL A 5 -14.82 24.44 -38.39
N GLN A 6 -14.87 24.75 -37.10
CA GLN A 6 -13.97 24.18 -36.09
C GLN A 6 -14.40 22.78 -35.71
N ALA A 7 -13.44 21.86 -35.75
CA ALA A 7 -13.53 20.53 -35.16
C ALA A 7 -13.67 20.64 -33.63
N SER A 8 -14.63 19.89 -33.07
CA SER A 8 -14.72 19.66 -31.62
C SER A 8 -13.89 18.43 -31.25
N PRO A 9 -12.95 18.50 -30.30
CA PRO A 9 -12.35 17.31 -29.72
C PRO A 9 -13.28 16.71 -28.67
N HIS A 10 -13.42 15.39 -28.73
CA HIS A 10 -14.15 14.56 -27.79
C HIS A 10 -13.61 14.69 -26.36
N ALA A 11 -14.39 15.31 -25.49
CA ALA A 11 -14.22 15.19 -24.04
C ALA A 11 -14.84 13.87 -23.58
N GLY A 12 -14.08 12.79 -23.65
CA GLY A 12 -14.37 11.55 -22.95
C GLY A 12 -14.04 11.70 -21.46
N GLY A 13 -14.88 12.45 -20.73
CA GLY A 13 -14.77 12.57 -19.28
C GLY A 13 -15.18 11.26 -18.62
N ASN A 14 -14.20 10.43 -18.27
CA ASN A 14 -14.42 9.33 -17.33
C ASN A 14 -14.77 9.97 -15.99
N ALA A 15 -16.02 9.83 -15.53
CA ALA A 15 -16.42 10.31 -14.21
C ALA A 15 -15.52 9.63 -13.17
N ALA A 16 -14.54 10.37 -12.64
CA ALA A 16 -13.56 9.83 -11.72
C ALA A 16 -14.29 9.24 -10.51
N ALA A 17 -14.23 7.92 -10.37
CA ALA A 17 -14.79 7.24 -9.22
C ALA A 17 -14.19 7.87 -7.95
N ARG A 18 -15.05 8.24 -7.00
CA ARG A 18 -14.65 8.90 -5.75
C ARG A 18 -13.51 8.09 -5.09
N PRO A 19 -12.41 8.74 -4.65
CA PRO A 19 -11.32 8.03 -4.01
C PRO A 19 -11.80 7.33 -2.73
N LEU A 20 -11.31 6.11 -2.49
CA LEU A 20 -11.57 5.38 -1.25
C LEU A 20 -10.79 6.00 -0.08
N LEU A 21 -9.57 6.49 -0.33
CA LEU A 21 -8.76 7.22 0.64
C LEU A 21 -8.29 8.53 0.00
N SER A 22 -8.41 9.63 0.74
CA SER A 22 -7.86 10.94 0.35
C SER A 22 -7.13 11.60 1.51
N LEU A 23 -5.93 12.10 1.25
CA LEU A 23 -5.17 12.98 2.13
C LEU A 23 -5.21 14.38 1.49
N ALA A 24 -5.54 15.39 2.30
CA ALA A 24 -5.59 16.78 1.90
C ALA A 24 -4.70 17.63 2.82
N GLY A 25 -3.59 18.14 2.29
CA GLY A 25 -2.63 18.99 2.98
C GLY A 25 -2.13 18.39 4.30
N VAL A 26 -1.85 17.09 4.36
CA VAL A 26 -1.52 16.41 5.62
C VAL A 26 -0.11 16.77 6.09
N HIS A 27 -0.01 17.23 7.34
CA HIS A 27 1.26 17.45 8.02
C HIS A 27 1.45 16.47 9.17
N THR A 28 2.69 16.04 9.42
CA THR A 28 3.00 15.12 10.52
C THR A 28 4.39 15.38 11.06
N HIS A 29 4.50 15.38 12.39
CA HIS A 29 5.74 15.58 13.12
C HIS A 29 6.07 14.32 13.93
N ILE A 30 7.36 13.95 13.97
CA ILE A 30 7.88 12.87 14.82
C ILE A 30 8.92 13.50 15.75
N GLY A 31 8.55 13.68 17.02
CA GLY A 31 9.35 14.48 17.94
C GLY A 31 9.48 15.92 17.43
N ALA A 32 10.72 16.40 17.31
CA ALA A 32 11.03 17.74 16.80
C ALA A 32 11.06 17.84 15.26
N TYR A 33 10.96 16.72 14.54
CA TYR A 33 11.13 16.70 13.09
C TYR A 33 9.78 16.82 12.39
N HIS A 34 9.66 17.79 11.48
CA HIS A 34 8.54 17.90 10.55
C HIS A 34 8.82 16.96 9.38
N ILE A 35 8.00 15.91 9.19
CA ILE A 35 8.27 14.84 8.22
C ILE A 35 7.34 14.89 7.01
N LEU A 36 6.05 15.16 7.21
CA LEU A 36 5.09 15.35 6.11
C LEU A 36 4.75 16.83 6.00
N HIS A 37 4.96 17.43 4.84
CA HIS A 37 4.90 18.88 4.62
C HIS A 37 3.74 19.27 3.71
N GLY A 38 2.53 18.80 4.03
CA GLY A 38 1.33 19.05 3.22
C GLY A 38 1.20 18.00 2.13
N VAL A 39 1.02 16.75 2.55
CA VAL A 39 0.80 15.62 1.64
C VAL A 39 -0.64 15.63 1.18
N ASP A 40 -0.79 15.79 -0.13
CA ASP A 40 -2.02 15.53 -0.85
C ASP A 40 -1.86 14.17 -1.58
N LEU A 41 -2.84 13.28 -1.45
CA LEU A 41 -2.82 11.95 -2.09
C LEU A 41 -4.24 11.44 -2.26
N GLU A 42 -4.53 10.79 -3.39
CA GLU A 42 -5.81 10.12 -3.63
C GLU A 42 -5.54 8.66 -4.00
N VAL A 43 -6.32 7.74 -3.43
CA VAL A 43 -6.30 6.31 -3.72
C VAL A 43 -7.67 5.91 -4.23
N PRO A 44 -7.85 5.75 -5.56
CA PRO A 44 -9.11 5.32 -6.16
C PRO A 44 -9.53 3.93 -5.68
N ALA A 45 -10.83 3.73 -5.48
CA ALA A 45 -11.35 2.41 -5.12
C ALA A 45 -11.07 1.36 -6.20
N GLY A 46 -10.69 0.15 -5.79
CA GLY A 46 -10.43 -0.99 -6.67
C GLY A 46 -9.16 -0.88 -7.52
N GLN A 47 -8.29 0.09 -7.22
CA GLN A 47 -7.01 0.29 -7.90
C GLN A 47 -5.83 0.06 -6.95
N THR A 48 -4.67 -0.15 -7.54
CA THR A 48 -3.38 -0.15 -6.85
C THR A 48 -2.69 1.18 -7.10
N THR A 49 -2.61 2.00 -6.06
CA THR A 49 -1.85 3.27 -6.06
C THR A 49 -0.46 3.04 -5.49
N LEU A 50 0.55 3.50 -6.23
CA LEU A 50 1.96 3.42 -5.83
C LEU A 50 2.38 4.73 -5.20
N LEU A 51 2.97 4.67 -4.01
CA LEU A 51 3.67 5.80 -3.41
C LEU A 51 5.17 5.55 -3.49
N LEU A 52 5.80 6.15 -4.49
CA LEU A 52 7.23 6.03 -4.76
C LEU A 52 8.01 7.20 -4.15
N GLY A 53 9.31 7.01 -3.98
CA GLY A 53 10.21 8.03 -3.48
C GLY A 53 11.42 7.43 -2.78
N ARG A 54 12.39 8.28 -2.46
CA ARG A 54 13.65 7.85 -1.82
C ARG A 54 13.44 7.41 -0.37
N ASN A 55 14.45 6.77 0.20
CA ASN A 55 14.49 6.51 1.64
C ASN A 55 14.51 7.85 2.38
N GLY A 56 13.69 7.97 3.42
CA GLY A 56 13.52 9.23 4.15
C GLY A 56 12.51 10.21 3.55
N ALA A 57 11.96 9.98 2.36
CA ALA A 57 11.02 10.92 1.73
C ALA A 57 9.68 11.08 2.46
N GLY A 58 9.36 10.25 3.46
CA GLY A 58 8.10 10.31 4.21
C GLY A 58 7.08 9.23 3.87
N LYS A 59 7.42 8.25 3.02
CA LYS A 59 6.50 7.19 2.54
C LYS A 59 5.90 6.34 3.68
N THR A 60 6.75 5.71 4.50
CA THR A 60 6.34 4.95 5.70
C THR A 60 5.58 5.84 6.69
N THR A 61 6.01 7.09 6.86
CA THR A 61 5.31 8.05 7.73
C THR A 61 3.90 8.32 7.23
N THR A 62 3.70 8.42 5.91
CA THR A 62 2.37 8.57 5.30
C THR A 62 1.46 7.40 5.66
N LEU A 63 1.92 6.15 5.48
CA LEU A 63 1.12 4.95 5.84
C LEU A 63 0.81 4.90 7.34
N ARG A 64 1.79 5.21 8.19
CA ARG A 64 1.61 5.23 9.64
C ARG A 64 0.66 6.35 10.10
N THR A 65 0.65 7.48 9.40
CA THR A 65 -0.27 8.60 9.67
C THR A 65 -1.70 8.21 9.28
N ILE A 66 -1.89 7.54 8.14
CA ILE A 66 -3.19 6.99 7.73
C ILE A 66 -3.72 6.01 8.80
N MET A 67 -2.85 5.18 9.39
CA MET A 67 -3.20 4.25 10.45
C MET A 67 -3.35 4.88 11.84
N GLY A 68 -3.16 6.19 11.98
CA GLY A 68 -3.19 6.90 13.27
C GLY A 68 -2.04 6.54 14.23
N LEU A 69 -1.03 5.81 13.75
CA LEU A 69 0.19 5.49 14.50
C LEU A 69 1.07 6.74 14.70
N TRP A 70 1.01 7.66 13.74
CA TRP A 70 1.42 9.05 13.90
C TRP A 70 0.21 9.95 13.74
N GLN A 71 0.16 11.04 14.49
CA GLN A 71 -0.95 11.98 14.45
C GLN A 71 -0.69 13.05 13.39
N ALA A 72 -1.69 13.29 12.54
CA ALA A 72 -1.66 14.41 11.61
C ALA A 72 -1.75 15.72 12.42
N SER A 73 -0.73 16.57 12.30
CA SER A 73 -0.69 17.87 12.99
C SER A 73 -1.51 18.94 12.27
N ALA A 74 -1.77 18.77 10.98
CA ALA A 74 -2.65 19.60 10.16
C ALA A 74 -3.12 18.80 8.92
N GLY A 75 -4.10 19.34 8.20
CA GLY A 75 -4.73 18.68 7.06
C GLY A 75 -5.83 17.70 7.47
N GLY A 76 -6.27 16.88 6.52
CA GLY A 76 -7.32 15.88 6.72
C GLY A 76 -7.07 14.58 5.97
N ILE A 77 -7.55 13.48 6.54
CA ILE A 77 -7.52 12.13 6.00
C ILE A 77 -8.96 11.62 6.00
N ALA A 78 -9.51 11.38 4.82
CA ALA A 78 -10.83 10.78 4.68
C ALA A 78 -10.73 9.38 4.09
N PHE A 79 -11.49 8.45 4.65
CA PHE A 79 -11.60 7.07 4.21
C PHE A 79 -13.07 6.70 4.03
N ASP A 80 -13.43 6.25 2.83
CA ASP A 80 -14.81 5.93 2.43
C ASP A 80 -15.79 7.09 2.69
N GLY A 81 -15.30 8.32 2.51
CA GLY A 81 -16.06 9.55 2.74
C GLY A 81 -16.07 10.08 4.18
N ASP A 82 -15.59 9.31 5.16
CA ASP A 82 -15.53 9.71 6.57
C ASP A 82 -14.14 10.24 6.96
N ASP A 83 -14.09 11.30 7.76
CA ASP A 83 -12.83 11.76 8.36
C ASP A 83 -12.31 10.75 9.39
N ILE A 84 -11.07 10.29 9.20
CA ILE A 84 -10.37 9.37 10.10
C ILE A 84 -9.17 10.01 10.81
N SER A 85 -8.89 11.29 10.57
CA SER A 85 -7.65 11.97 10.97
C SER A 85 -7.35 11.94 12.47
N LYS A 86 -8.39 11.82 13.30
CA LYS A 86 -8.30 11.84 14.78
C LYS A 86 -8.72 10.52 15.42
N LEU A 87 -9.02 9.50 14.62
CA LEU A 87 -9.43 8.21 15.15
C LEU A 87 -8.22 7.45 15.70
N PRO A 88 -8.39 6.67 16.78
CA PRO A 88 -7.33 5.78 17.25
C PRO A 88 -7.17 4.60 16.29
N THR A 89 -5.94 4.07 16.20
CA THR A 89 -5.59 2.96 15.29
C THR A 89 -6.55 1.75 15.30
N PRO A 90 -7.04 1.27 16.46
CA PRO A 90 -7.99 0.15 16.48
C PRO A 90 -9.28 0.47 15.72
N GLU A 91 -9.82 1.68 15.83
CA GLU A 91 -11.03 2.09 15.12
C GLU A 91 -10.80 2.19 13.62
N ILE A 92 -9.64 2.73 13.21
CA ILE A 92 -9.22 2.79 11.80
C ILE A 92 -9.11 1.38 11.21
N SER A 93 -8.49 0.45 11.92
CA SER A 93 -8.39 -0.96 11.50
C SER A 93 -9.77 -1.62 11.37
N GLN A 94 -10.69 -1.35 12.31
CA GLN A 94 -12.06 -1.89 12.28
C GLN A 94 -12.91 -1.30 11.15
N ARG A 95 -12.53 -0.18 10.54
CA ARG A 95 -13.16 0.34 9.31
C ARG A 95 -12.79 -0.46 8.05
N GLY A 96 -11.88 -1.43 8.16
CA GLY A 96 -11.51 -2.34 7.07
C GLY A 96 -10.20 -1.97 6.37
N ILE A 97 -9.32 -1.22 7.05
CA ILE A 97 -7.96 -0.95 6.60
C ILE A 97 -7.02 -2.00 7.20
N ALA A 98 -6.28 -2.72 6.35
CA ALA A 98 -5.18 -3.57 6.78
C ALA A 98 -3.84 -2.89 6.50
N TYR A 99 -2.83 -3.21 7.33
CA TYR A 99 -1.49 -2.64 7.21
C TYR A 99 -0.43 -3.72 7.33
N VAL A 100 0.45 -3.78 6.33
CA VAL A 100 1.64 -4.63 6.29
C VAL A 100 2.85 -3.72 6.43
N PRO A 101 3.46 -3.63 7.63
CA PRO A 101 4.64 -2.79 7.85
C PRO A 101 5.90 -3.42 7.25
N GLU A 102 6.93 -2.59 6.98
CA GLU A 102 8.24 -3.04 6.48
C GLU A 102 8.88 -4.10 7.38
N ASN A 103 8.72 -3.97 8.70
CA ASN A 103 9.26 -4.92 9.67
C ASN A 103 8.38 -6.17 9.88
N MET A 104 7.45 -6.45 8.96
CA MET A 104 6.50 -7.58 8.94
C MET A 104 5.44 -7.57 10.06
N GLY A 105 5.75 -7.02 11.23
CA GLY A 105 4.82 -6.86 12.35
C GLY A 105 4.21 -8.19 12.84
N ILE A 106 4.94 -9.29 12.76
CA ILE A 106 4.49 -10.64 13.15
C ILE A 106 4.72 -10.93 14.65
N PHE A 107 3.91 -11.82 15.22
CA PHE A 107 4.09 -12.31 16.57
C PHE A 107 4.98 -13.56 16.55
N GLY A 108 6.27 -13.39 16.84
CA GLY A 108 7.29 -14.44 16.68
C GLY A 108 7.10 -15.66 17.57
N GLU A 109 6.63 -15.45 18.81
CA GLU A 109 6.36 -16.53 19.77
C GLU A 109 5.10 -17.34 19.45
N LEU A 110 4.21 -16.78 18.61
CA LEU A 110 3.00 -17.45 18.18
C LEU A 110 3.26 -18.25 16.91
N THR A 111 2.48 -19.31 16.73
CA THR A 111 2.49 -20.10 15.50
C THR A 111 1.98 -19.31 14.30
N VAL A 112 2.26 -19.79 13.10
CA VAL A 112 1.68 -19.26 11.84
C VAL A 112 0.15 -19.24 11.94
N ARG A 113 -0.46 -20.35 12.38
CA ARG A 113 -1.90 -20.45 12.64
C ARG A 113 -2.41 -19.35 13.56
N GLU A 114 -1.78 -19.16 14.72
CA GLU A 114 -2.22 -18.17 15.71
C GLU A 114 -2.09 -16.74 15.19
N ASN A 115 -1.02 -16.45 14.44
CA ASN A 115 -0.88 -15.17 13.74
C ASN A 115 -2.04 -14.91 12.76
N MET A 116 -2.50 -15.94 12.04
CA MET A 116 -3.60 -15.85 11.09
C MET A 116 -4.96 -15.70 11.80
N VAL A 117 -5.21 -16.44 12.88
CA VAL A 117 -6.42 -16.30 13.70
C VAL A 117 -6.51 -14.90 14.29
N LEU A 118 -5.41 -14.36 14.84
CA LEU A 118 -5.39 -13.00 15.38
C LEU A 118 -5.65 -11.91 14.33
N ALA A 119 -5.30 -12.17 13.08
CA ALA A 119 -5.48 -11.20 12.00
C ALA A 119 -6.90 -11.20 11.41
N ALA A 120 -7.59 -12.33 11.49
CA ALA A 120 -8.99 -12.47 11.10
C ALA A 120 -9.90 -11.85 12.19
N ARG A 121 -10.44 -10.66 11.93
CA ARG A 121 -11.23 -9.86 12.90
C ARG A 121 -12.43 -10.61 13.46
N GLY A 122 -13.06 -11.46 12.63
CA GLY A 122 -14.24 -12.24 13.03
C GLY A 122 -13.89 -13.55 13.74
N ALA A 123 -12.63 -13.99 13.68
CA ALA A 123 -12.23 -15.29 14.17
C ALA A 123 -11.84 -15.26 15.65
N ARG A 124 -12.24 -16.31 16.38
CA ARG A 124 -11.70 -16.61 17.72
C ARG A 124 -10.82 -17.86 17.68
N ARG A 125 -11.04 -18.73 16.69
CA ARG A 125 -10.36 -20.00 16.47
C ARG A 125 -10.14 -20.20 14.97
N GLU A 126 -9.24 -21.11 14.62
CA GLU A 126 -8.95 -21.47 13.23
C GLU A 126 -10.19 -21.83 12.41
N ALA A 127 -11.12 -22.58 13.01
CA ALA A 127 -12.36 -23.01 12.34
C ALA A 127 -13.30 -21.85 11.95
N ASP A 128 -13.07 -20.66 12.50
CA ASP A 128 -13.86 -19.46 12.18
C ASP A 128 -13.30 -18.73 10.93
N ILE A 129 -12.10 -19.11 10.45
CA ILE A 129 -11.52 -18.56 9.21
C ILE A 129 -12.18 -19.23 8.01
N ASP A 130 -12.53 -18.43 6.99
CA ASP A 130 -13.07 -18.96 5.74
C ASP A 130 -12.10 -19.96 5.08
N ALA A 131 -12.55 -21.21 4.94
CA ALA A 131 -11.72 -22.30 4.46
C ALA A 131 -11.33 -22.13 2.97
N ALA A 132 -12.16 -21.46 2.17
CA ALA A 132 -11.83 -21.18 0.78
C ALA A 132 -10.70 -20.15 0.67
N ARG A 133 -10.79 -19.07 1.45
CA ARG A 133 -9.76 -18.03 1.57
C ARG A 133 -8.45 -18.63 2.09
N LEU A 134 -8.50 -19.50 3.09
CA LEU A 134 -7.30 -20.14 3.62
C LEU A 134 -6.62 -21.06 2.58
N ARG A 135 -7.39 -21.87 1.84
CA ARG A 135 -6.85 -22.69 0.74
C ARG A 135 -6.21 -21.83 -0.35
N TRP A 136 -6.84 -20.71 -0.69
CA TRP A 136 -6.28 -19.75 -1.65
C TRP A 136 -4.94 -19.18 -1.17
N ILE A 137 -4.85 -18.75 0.09
CA ILE A 137 -3.58 -18.29 0.71
C ILE A 137 -2.51 -19.38 0.68
N PHE A 138 -2.87 -20.63 0.98
CA PHE A 138 -1.93 -21.74 0.90
C PHE A 138 -1.45 -22.03 -0.53
N GLY A 139 -2.29 -21.82 -1.54
CA GLY A 139 -1.90 -21.88 -2.94
C GLY A 139 -0.85 -20.82 -3.30
N LEU A 140 -1.03 -19.59 -2.83
CA LEU A 140 -0.09 -18.47 -3.06
C LEU A 140 1.21 -18.61 -2.28
N PHE A 141 1.09 -19.02 -1.02
CA PHE A 141 2.19 -19.13 -0.07
C PHE A 141 2.21 -20.54 0.57
N PRO A 142 2.72 -21.56 -0.14
CA PRO A 142 2.78 -22.94 0.37
C PRO A 142 3.52 -23.08 1.70
N ALA A 143 4.44 -22.14 1.98
CA ALA A 143 5.13 -22.07 3.27
C ALA A 143 4.16 -21.89 4.46
N MET A 144 3.05 -21.17 4.28
CA MET A 144 2.05 -20.97 5.34
C MET A 144 1.41 -22.29 5.74
N GLN A 145 1.12 -23.16 4.78
CA GLN A 145 0.59 -24.50 5.06
C GLN A 145 1.66 -25.40 5.67
N LYS A 146 2.87 -25.41 5.10
CA LYS A 146 3.98 -26.26 5.56
C LYS A 146 4.36 -25.98 7.02
N PHE A 147 4.38 -24.71 7.40
CA PHE A 147 4.81 -24.26 8.73
C PHE A 147 3.64 -23.84 9.63
N TRP A 148 2.41 -24.27 9.31
CA TRP A 148 1.18 -23.83 9.97
C TRP A 148 1.24 -23.87 11.51
N ASN A 149 1.84 -24.94 12.04
CA ASN A 149 1.94 -25.19 13.48
C ASN A 149 3.31 -24.78 14.07
N HIS A 150 4.20 -24.18 13.29
CA HIS A 150 5.51 -23.75 13.75
C HIS A 150 5.46 -22.32 14.30
N PRO A 151 6.25 -21.99 15.33
CA PRO A 151 6.46 -20.61 15.78
C PRO A 151 6.94 -19.73 14.62
N ALA A 152 6.30 -18.57 14.44
CA ALA A 152 6.58 -17.66 13.34
C ALA A 152 7.99 -17.05 13.42
N GLY A 153 8.58 -17.00 14.63
CA GLY A 153 9.95 -16.55 14.85
C GLY A 153 11.00 -17.40 14.13
N LEU A 154 10.71 -18.68 13.89
CA LEU A 154 11.61 -19.64 13.23
C LEU A 154 11.54 -19.60 11.70
N LEU A 155 10.61 -18.83 11.13
CA LEU A 155 10.49 -18.64 9.69
C LEU A 155 11.69 -17.83 9.15
N SER A 156 12.08 -18.11 7.90
CA SER A 156 13.03 -17.26 7.18
C SER A 156 12.43 -15.87 6.93
N GLY A 157 13.27 -14.86 6.67
CA GLY A 157 12.79 -13.49 6.43
C GLY A 157 11.70 -13.41 5.35
N GLY A 158 11.89 -14.12 4.23
CA GLY A 158 10.89 -14.18 3.17
C GLY A 158 9.59 -14.89 3.57
N GLN A 159 9.66 -15.92 4.41
CA GLN A 159 8.47 -16.60 4.94
C GLN A 159 7.72 -15.71 5.94
N LYS A 160 8.44 -14.92 6.75
CA LYS A 160 7.84 -13.92 7.64
C LYS A 160 7.11 -12.84 6.86
N GLN A 161 7.66 -12.41 5.71
CA GLN A 161 6.96 -11.49 4.82
C GLN A 161 5.68 -12.11 4.23
N MET A 162 5.73 -13.38 3.78
CA MET A 162 4.53 -14.08 3.33
C MET A 162 3.46 -14.14 4.42
N LEU A 163 3.86 -14.40 5.68
CA LEU A 163 2.94 -14.38 6.82
C LEU A 163 2.34 -12.99 7.06
N ALA A 164 3.16 -11.93 6.99
CA ALA A 164 2.70 -10.56 7.16
C ALA A 164 1.62 -10.19 6.11
N VAL A 165 1.86 -10.54 4.85
CA VAL A 165 0.87 -10.35 3.77
C VAL A 165 -0.35 -11.25 3.98
N SER A 166 -0.15 -12.53 4.31
CA SER A 166 -1.24 -13.49 4.56
C SER A 166 -2.21 -12.99 5.63
N ARG A 167 -1.69 -12.39 6.71
CA ARG A 167 -2.49 -11.77 7.78
C ARG A 167 -3.33 -10.59 7.30
N ALA A 168 -2.82 -9.79 6.36
CA ALA A 168 -3.59 -8.68 5.82
C ALA A 168 -4.74 -9.13 4.91
N ILE A 169 -4.63 -10.33 4.33
CA ILE A 169 -5.55 -10.83 3.28
C ILE A 169 -6.38 -12.05 3.72
N VAL A 170 -6.22 -12.51 4.96
CA VAL A 170 -6.98 -13.63 5.54
C VAL A 170 -8.49 -13.35 5.60
N GLU A 171 -8.87 -12.08 5.59
CA GLU A 171 -10.24 -11.62 5.43
C GLU A 171 -10.28 -10.49 4.40
N PRO A 172 -11.40 -10.29 3.70
CA PRO A 172 -11.57 -9.15 2.80
C PRO A 172 -11.35 -7.81 3.52
N ARG A 173 -10.63 -6.91 2.86
CA ARG A 173 -10.35 -5.54 3.33
C ARG A 173 -10.69 -4.55 2.25
N LYS A 174 -11.22 -3.39 2.66
CA LYS A 174 -11.53 -2.30 1.73
C LYS A 174 -10.23 -1.69 1.19
N LEU A 175 -9.24 -1.53 2.06
CA LEU A 175 -7.93 -0.98 1.74
C LEU A 175 -6.82 -1.78 2.41
N ILE A 176 -5.76 -2.06 1.64
CA ILE A 176 -4.55 -2.70 2.14
C ILE A 176 -3.39 -1.72 1.93
N LEU A 177 -2.76 -1.33 3.04
CA LEU A 177 -1.56 -0.50 3.07
C LEU A 177 -0.34 -1.42 3.17
N ILE A 178 0.63 -1.28 2.27
CA ILE A 178 1.79 -2.17 2.21
C ILE A 178 3.07 -1.35 2.11
N ASP A 179 4.04 -1.62 3.00
CA ASP A 179 5.29 -0.88 3.11
C ASP A 179 6.50 -1.74 2.69
N GLU A 180 7.14 -1.38 1.57
CA GLU A 180 8.34 -1.99 0.99
C GLU A 180 8.36 -3.54 0.98
N PRO A 181 7.32 -4.20 0.42
CA PRO A 181 7.18 -5.64 0.54
C PRO A 181 8.24 -6.45 -0.20
N SER A 182 8.92 -5.90 -1.21
CA SER A 182 9.89 -6.65 -2.03
C SER A 182 11.32 -6.65 -1.48
N LYS A 183 11.61 -5.83 -0.45
CA LYS A 183 12.97 -5.58 0.05
C LYS A 183 13.64 -6.84 0.60
N GLY A 184 14.81 -7.17 0.06
CA GLY A 184 15.62 -8.30 0.53
C GLY A 184 15.02 -9.69 0.23
N LEU A 185 14.03 -9.77 -0.66
CA LEU A 185 13.37 -11.04 -0.99
C LEU A 185 13.96 -11.74 -2.21
N ALA A 186 13.90 -13.08 -2.18
CA ALA A 186 14.24 -13.90 -3.33
C ALA A 186 13.24 -13.69 -4.49
N PRO A 187 13.68 -13.76 -5.76
CA PRO A 187 12.81 -13.51 -6.92
C PRO A 187 11.54 -14.36 -6.98
N SER A 188 11.57 -15.60 -6.47
CA SER A 188 10.39 -16.46 -6.39
C SER A 188 9.30 -15.90 -5.47
N ILE A 189 9.69 -15.29 -4.35
CA ILE A 189 8.76 -14.71 -3.39
C ILE A 189 8.12 -13.46 -3.97
N ILE A 190 8.91 -12.63 -4.65
CA ILE A 190 8.44 -11.45 -5.36
C ILE A 190 7.35 -11.83 -6.36
N ARG A 191 7.56 -12.89 -7.16
CA ARG A 191 6.54 -13.38 -8.11
C ARG A 191 5.25 -13.83 -7.44
N ASN A 192 5.34 -14.54 -6.32
CA ASN A 192 4.15 -14.97 -5.58
C ASN A 192 3.38 -13.77 -5.02
N MET A 193 4.07 -12.73 -4.53
CA MET A 193 3.43 -11.48 -4.07
C MET A 193 2.75 -10.73 -5.22
N LEU A 194 3.40 -10.65 -6.38
CA LEU A 194 2.79 -10.08 -7.60
C LEU A 194 1.50 -10.82 -7.97
N SER A 195 1.49 -12.16 -7.92
CA SER A 195 0.27 -12.95 -8.18
C SER A 195 -0.81 -12.62 -7.18
N ALA A 196 -0.49 -12.66 -5.88
CA ALA A 196 -1.44 -12.39 -4.81
C ALA A 196 -2.09 -11.01 -4.94
N PHE A 197 -1.30 -9.96 -5.20
CA PHE A 197 -1.81 -8.60 -5.33
C PHE A 197 -2.62 -8.40 -6.63
N ARG A 198 -2.25 -9.06 -7.73
CA ARG A 198 -3.06 -9.04 -8.97
C ARG A 198 -4.41 -9.70 -8.77
N GLU A 199 -4.45 -10.84 -8.09
CA GLU A 199 -5.70 -11.55 -7.78
C GLU A 199 -6.58 -10.72 -6.84
N LEU A 200 -6.01 -10.13 -5.79
CA LEU A 200 -6.75 -9.24 -4.88
C LEU A 200 -7.32 -8.01 -5.60
N LYS A 201 -6.55 -7.41 -6.50
CA LYS A 201 -7.00 -6.30 -7.33
C LYS A 201 -8.15 -6.74 -8.25
N ALA A 202 -8.07 -7.92 -8.85
CA ALA A 202 -9.14 -8.48 -9.69
C ALA A 202 -10.43 -8.72 -8.89
N ASP A 203 -10.31 -9.06 -7.59
CA ASP A 203 -11.42 -9.18 -6.65
C ASP A 203 -11.95 -7.81 -6.14
N GLY A 204 -11.40 -6.70 -6.62
CA GLY A 204 -11.83 -5.33 -6.28
C GLY A 204 -11.19 -4.75 -5.01
N ALA A 205 -10.12 -5.37 -4.47
CA ALA A 205 -9.39 -4.79 -3.36
C ALA A 205 -8.66 -3.51 -3.77
N THR A 206 -8.63 -2.53 -2.87
CA THR A 206 -7.84 -1.31 -3.05
C THR A 206 -6.50 -1.45 -2.34
N ILE A 207 -5.40 -1.10 -3.01
CA ILE A 207 -4.05 -1.24 -2.47
C ILE A 207 -3.34 0.11 -2.54
N LEU A 208 -2.79 0.57 -1.42
CA LEU A 208 -1.78 1.63 -1.40
C LEU A 208 -0.44 0.99 -1.05
N LEU A 209 0.45 0.96 -2.04
CA LEU A 209 1.74 0.28 -1.96
C LEU A 209 2.87 1.30 -1.98
N VAL A 210 3.63 1.34 -0.89
CA VAL A 210 4.91 2.05 -0.83
C VAL A 210 6.01 1.14 -1.34
N GLU A 211 6.76 1.62 -2.33
CA GLU A 211 7.89 0.88 -2.89
C GLU A 211 9.04 1.78 -3.34
N GLN A 212 10.24 1.20 -3.34
CA GLN A 212 11.43 1.75 -3.98
C GLN A 212 11.77 0.94 -5.25
N ASN A 213 11.40 -0.33 -5.30
CA ASN A 213 11.66 -1.20 -6.44
C ASN A 213 10.70 -0.88 -7.59
N PHE A 214 11.16 -0.04 -8.52
CA PHE A 214 10.36 0.38 -9.67
C PHE A 214 9.88 -0.80 -10.52
N ALA A 215 10.71 -1.82 -10.74
CA ALA A 215 10.35 -2.99 -11.55
C ALA A 215 9.23 -3.84 -10.91
N PHE A 216 9.12 -3.82 -9.58
CA PHE A 216 8.00 -4.41 -8.87
C PHE A 216 6.76 -3.51 -8.92
N ALA A 217 6.93 -2.22 -8.69
CA ALA A 217 5.86 -1.23 -8.69
C ALA A 217 5.14 -1.12 -10.04
N SER A 218 5.89 -1.06 -11.14
CA SER A 218 5.35 -0.93 -12.50
C SER A 218 4.52 -2.13 -12.94
N GLN A 219 4.74 -3.30 -12.34
CA GLN A 219 4.01 -4.52 -12.63
C GLN A 219 2.63 -4.63 -11.95
N LEU A 220 2.34 -3.73 -11.01
CA LEU A 220 1.13 -3.75 -10.17
C LEU A 220 0.28 -2.49 -10.30
N GLY A 221 0.92 -1.34 -10.51
CA GLY A 221 0.29 -0.04 -10.36
C GLY A 221 -0.68 0.36 -11.44
N ASP A 222 -1.76 1.00 -11.02
CA ASP A 222 -2.67 1.76 -11.89
C ASP A 222 -2.32 3.24 -11.86
N THR A 223 -2.17 3.79 -10.65
CA THR A 223 -1.78 5.17 -10.41
C THR A 223 -0.51 5.25 -9.59
N VAL A 224 0.17 6.38 -9.69
CA VAL A 224 1.40 6.64 -8.97
C VAL A 224 1.39 8.05 -8.39
N ALA A 225 1.96 8.17 -7.20
CA ALA A 225 2.39 9.41 -6.59
C ALA A 225 3.88 9.28 -6.27
N VAL A 226 4.67 10.29 -6.62
CA VAL A 226 6.08 10.37 -6.22
C VAL A 226 6.22 11.40 -5.13
N MET A 227 6.84 10.96 -4.03
CA MET A 227 7.10 11.77 -2.85
C MET A 227 8.58 12.14 -2.77
N ASP A 228 8.84 13.41 -2.48
CA ASP A 228 10.16 13.94 -2.15
C ASP A 228 10.02 14.91 -0.98
N ASP A 229 10.93 14.76 -0.01
CA ASP A 229 10.99 15.58 1.21
C ASP A 229 9.62 15.87 1.85
N GLY A 230 8.84 14.81 2.06
CA GLY A 230 7.52 14.86 2.70
C GLY A 230 6.41 15.55 1.91
N ARG A 231 6.59 15.75 0.60
CA ARG A 231 5.59 16.30 -0.33
C ARG A 231 5.38 15.37 -1.51
N VAL A 232 4.16 15.32 -2.03
CA VAL A 232 3.90 14.65 -3.31
C VAL A 232 4.22 15.62 -4.44
N VAL A 233 5.27 15.33 -5.21
CA VAL A 233 5.80 16.19 -6.27
C VAL A 233 5.31 15.79 -7.67
N HIS A 234 4.73 14.59 -7.80
CA HIS A 234 4.15 14.10 -9.05
C HIS A 234 2.99 13.14 -8.77
N ARG A 235 1.99 13.16 -9.65
CA ARG A 235 0.91 12.16 -9.72
C ARG A 235 0.53 11.89 -11.16
N GLY A 236 0.11 10.67 -11.45
CA GLY A 236 -0.37 10.29 -12.77
C GLY A 236 -0.71 8.81 -12.86
N ALA A 237 -0.92 8.34 -14.09
CA ALA A 237 -1.02 6.91 -14.35
C ALA A 237 0.36 6.26 -14.21
N MET A 238 0.41 5.05 -13.63
CA MET A 238 1.68 4.31 -13.50
C MET A 238 2.27 3.98 -14.89
N ALA A 239 1.42 3.72 -15.88
CA ALA A 239 1.83 3.44 -17.26
C ALA A 239 2.58 4.62 -17.89
N GLU A 240 2.09 5.85 -17.71
CA GLU A 240 2.73 7.07 -18.22
C GLU A 240 4.12 7.25 -17.62
N LEU A 241 4.28 7.03 -16.31
CA LEU A 241 5.59 7.06 -15.66
C LEU A 241 6.49 5.93 -16.17
N ALA A 242 5.95 4.73 -16.41
CA ALA A 242 6.71 3.56 -16.87
C ALA A 242 7.25 3.70 -18.30
N GLU A 243 6.60 4.48 -19.15
CA GLU A 243 7.01 4.72 -20.54
C GLU A 243 7.97 5.92 -20.68
N ASP A 244 8.04 6.81 -19.70
CA ASP A 244 8.89 8.01 -19.74
C ASP A 244 10.18 7.85 -18.91
N GLU A 245 11.24 7.34 -19.54
CA GLU A 245 12.56 7.16 -18.90
C GLU A 245 13.17 8.46 -18.38
N ALA A 246 12.92 9.59 -19.04
CA ALA A 246 13.44 10.89 -18.62
C ALA A 246 12.73 11.38 -17.34
N LEU A 247 11.41 11.19 -17.27
CA LEU A 247 10.62 11.46 -16.08
C LEU A 247 11.00 10.55 -14.92
N GLN A 248 11.19 9.25 -15.18
CA GLN A 248 11.72 8.31 -14.17
C GLN A 248 13.06 8.78 -13.64
N SER A 249 14.01 9.11 -14.52
CA SER A 249 15.34 9.57 -14.12
C SER A 249 15.27 10.87 -13.30
N ARG A 250 14.39 11.80 -13.68
CA ARG A 250 14.20 13.06 -12.95
C ARG A 250 13.56 12.85 -11.58
N LEU A 251 12.50 12.05 -11.49
CA LEU A 251 11.73 11.86 -10.26
C LEU A 251 12.36 10.86 -9.29
N LEU A 252 13.03 9.83 -9.81
CA LEU A 252 13.60 8.73 -9.03
C LEU A 252 15.14 8.82 -8.94
N GLY A 253 15.79 9.52 -9.87
CA GLY A 253 17.26 9.55 -10.02
C GLY A 253 17.97 10.81 -9.55
N LEU A 254 17.28 11.88 -9.13
CA LEU A 254 17.95 13.07 -8.55
C LEU A 254 18.50 12.77 -7.14
N SER A 255 19.71 12.20 -7.10
CA SER A 255 20.90 12.84 -6.52
C SER A 255 22.16 11.99 -6.73
N LEU A 256 22.61 11.82 -7.98
CA LEU A 256 24.02 11.51 -8.25
C LEU A 256 24.90 12.78 -8.31
N GLY A 257 24.40 13.97 -7.92
CA GLY A 257 25.13 15.22 -8.13
C GLY A 257 24.73 16.43 -7.28
N ALA A 258 24.32 16.25 -6.02
CA ALA A 258 24.08 17.38 -5.11
C ALA A 258 24.83 17.23 -3.77
N HIS A 259 26.10 16.82 -3.84
CA HIS A 259 27.13 17.13 -2.84
C HIS A 259 28.43 17.36 -3.59
N GLN A 260 28.63 18.60 -4.04
CA GLN A 260 29.97 19.19 -4.12
C GLN A 260 30.06 20.22 -3.01
#